data_AF-A0A327WY15-F1
#
_entry.id   AF-A0A327WY15-F1
#
_cell.length_a   1.000
_cell.length_b   1.000
_cell.length_c   1.000
_cell.angle_alpha   90.00
_cell.angle_beta   90.00
_cell.angle_gamma   90.00
#
_symmetry.space_group_name_H-M   'P 1'
#
loop_
_entity.id
_entity.type
_entity.pdbx_description
1 polymer ?
#
loop_
_entity_poly.entity_id
_entity_poly.type
_entity_poly.pdbx_seq_one_letter_code
_entity_poly.pdbx_strand_id
1 'polypeptide(L)'
;MNNYIAVHYNGTTSILTYTSTEDEAREHLASLITSGQVRKNHTLSVVRVCDDSLVYHSNRNHSLDTLLQKEPQPSLNWTEFWFGSVQGLLTKLSHKLGSLGVVAGSR
;
A
#
# COMPACT_ATOMS: atom_id res chain seq x y z
N MET A 1 -16.94 -13.36 12.09
CA MET A 1 -16.37 -12.06 12.50
C MET A 1 -15.30 -11.74 11.46
N ASN A 2 -15.28 -10.53 10.91
CA ASN A 2 -14.32 -10.21 9.85
C ASN A 2 -12.96 -9.96 10.48
N ASN A 3 -12.00 -10.83 10.19
CA ASN A 3 -10.66 -10.81 10.79
C ASN A 3 -9.59 -10.29 9.83
N TYR A 4 -9.95 -10.08 8.56
CA TYR A 4 -9.02 -9.66 7.52
C TYR A 4 -9.64 -8.57 6.63
N ILE A 5 -8.78 -7.75 6.06
CA ILE A 5 -9.13 -6.70 5.11
C ILE A 5 -8.25 -6.87 3.88
N ALA A 6 -8.87 -7.15 2.74
CA ALA A 6 -8.25 -7.02 1.43
C ALA A 6 -8.33 -5.56 0.98
N VAL A 7 -7.18 -4.96 0.70
CA VAL A 7 -7.03 -3.57 0.29
C VAL A 7 -6.57 -3.54 -1.16
N HIS A 8 -7.33 -2.88 -2.02
CA HIS A 8 -6.94 -2.56 -3.38
C HIS A 8 -6.89 -1.03 -3.56
N TYR A 9 -5.70 -0.49 -3.77
CA TYR A 9 -5.50 0.92 -4.07
C TYR A 9 -5.17 1.09 -5.55
N ASN A 10 -5.98 1.86 -6.28
CA ASN A 10 -5.81 2.07 -7.72
C ASN A 10 -4.93 3.30 -8.08
N GLY A 11 -4.32 3.95 -7.09
CA GLY A 11 -3.59 5.20 -7.27
C GLY A 11 -4.41 6.46 -6.96
N THR A 12 -5.71 6.31 -6.68
CA THR A 12 -6.61 7.43 -6.33
C THR A 12 -7.49 7.09 -5.13
N THR A 13 -8.06 5.89 -5.12
CA THR A 13 -8.99 5.42 -4.09
C THR A 13 -8.61 4.03 -3.61
N SER A 14 -8.87 3.77 -2.33
CA SER A 14 -8.75 2.44 -1.73
C SER A 14 -10.11 1.76 -1.66
N ILE A 15 -10.19 0.55 -2.21
CA ILE A 15 -11.32 -0.36 -2.06
C ILE A 15 -10.96 -1.33 -0.93
N LEU A 16 -11.85 -1.44 0.06
CA LEU A 16 -11.67 -2.26 1.24
C LEU A 16 -12.71 -3.37 1.25
N THR A 17 -12.25 -4.63 1.24
CA THR A 17 -13.11 -5.80 1.32
C THR A 17 -12.80 -6.56 2.60
N TYR A 18 -13.81 -6.69 3.46
CA TYR A 18 -13.68 -7.37 4.76
C TYR A 18 -13.99 -8.86 4.61
N THR A 19 -13.11 -9.72 5.11
CA THR A 19 -13.26 -11.18 5.02
C THR A 19 -13.04 -11.85 6.38
N SER A 20 -13.53 -13.09 6.50
CA SER A 20 -13.41 -13.85 7.74
C SER A 20 -12.06 -14.56 7.85
N THR A 21 -11.47 -14.94 6.71
CA THR A 21 -10.19 -15.65 6.63
C THR A 21 -9.17 -14.91 5.74
N GLU A 22 -7.89 -15.24 5.93
CA GLU A 22 -6.80 -14.75 5.08
C GLU A 22 -6.93 -15.27 3.66
N ASP A 23 -7.34 -16.53 3.50
CA ASP A 23 -7.49 -17.18 2.21
C ASP A 23 -8.59 -16.49 1.39
N GLU A 24 -9.74 -16.17 1.99
CA GLU A 24 -10.79 -15.37 1.34
C GLU A 24 -10.28 -13.98 0.88
N ALA A 25 -9.45 -13.32 1.70
CA ALA A 25 -8.86 -12.02 1.33
C ALA A 25 -7.93 -12.15 0.12
N ARG A 26 -7.08 -13.18 0.11
CA ARG A 26 -6.16 -13.47 -1.00
C ARG A 26 -6.92 -13.89 -2.26
N GLU A 27 -7.93 -14.75 -2.15
CA GLU A 27 -8.80 -15.14 -3.26
C GLU A 27 -9.53 -13.95 -3.88
N HIS A 28 -10.02 -13.02 -3.04
CA HIS A 28 -10.65 -11.79 -3.53
C HIS A 28 -9.65 -10.98 -4.37
N LEU A 29 -8.45 -10.72 -3.86
CA LEU A 29 -7.41 -10.00 -4.60
C LEU A 29 -6.98 -10.76 -5.88
N ALA A 30 -6.92 -12.09 -5.82
CA ALA A 30 -6.60 -12.94 -6.97
C ALA A 30 -7.66 -12.78 -8.07
N SER A 31 -8.95 -12.73 -7.70
CA SER A 31 -10.05 -12.49 -8.63
C SER A 31 -9.95 -11.13 -9.33
N LEU A 32 -9.45 -10.09 -8.64
CA LEU A 32 -9.23 -8.77 -9.23
C LEU A 32 -8.06 -8.80 -10.25
N ILE A 33 -7.01 -9.58 -9.96
CA ILE A 33 -5.89 -9.78 -10.90
C ILE A 33 -6.37 -10.53 -12.14
N THR A 34 -7.06 -11.66 -11.97
CA THR A 34 -7.50 -12.50 -13.10
C THR A 34 -8.56 -11.83 -13.96
N SER A 35 -9.42 -10.99 -13.37
CA SER A 35 -10.40 -10.19 -14.10
C SER A 35 -9.82 -8.94 -14.79
N GLY A 36 -8.52 -8.66 -14.63
CA GLY A 36 -7.85 -7.52 -15.25
C GLY A 36 -8.20 -6.17 -14.62
N GLN A 37 -8.80 -6.16 -13.42
CA GLN A 37 -9.12 -4.93 -12.68
C GLN A 37 -7.89 -4.33 -11.96
N VAL A 38 -6.84 -5.14 -11.80
CA VAL A 38 -5.56 -4.71 -11.21
C VAL A 38 -4.57 -4.32 -12.32
N ARG A 39 -4.12 -3.06 -12.30
CA ARG A 39 -3.05 -2.56 -13.17
C ARG A 39 -1.71 -2.65 -12.46
N LYS A 40 -0.62 -2.58 -13.23
CA LYS A 40 0.77 -2.72 -12.73
C LYS A 40 1.21 -1.70 -11.66
N ASN A 41 0.49 -0.59 -11.56
CA ASN A 41 0.74 0.52 -10.63
C ASN A 41 -0.28 0.57 -9.48
N HIS A 42 -1.18 -0.41 -9.39
CA HIS A 42 -2.07 -0.54 -8.26
C HIS A 42 -1.29 -1.11 -7.07
N THR A 43 -1.83 -0.98 -5.86
CA THR A 43 -1.29 -1.60 -4.66
C THR A 43 -2.31 -2.56 -4.12
N LEU A 44 -1.87 -3.78 -3.80
CA LEU A 44 -2.68 -4.80 -3.16
C LEU A 44 -2.10 -5.10 -1.77
N SER A 45 -2.95 -5.25 -0.76
CA SER A 45 -2.52 -5.59 0.59
C SER A 45 -3.56 -6.41 1.34
N VAL A 46 -3.12 -7.24 2.27
CA VAL A 46 -4.00 -7.95 3.22
C VAL A 46 -3.58 -7.57 4.62
N VAL A 47 -4.53 -7.08 5.40
CA VAL A 47 -4.33 -6.67 6.79
C VAL A 47 -5.14 -7.58 7.70
N ARG A 48 -4.53 -8.08 8.77
CA ARG A 48 -5.23 -8.80 9.84
C ARG A 48 -5.69 -7.80 10.89
N VAL A 49 -6.97 -7.88 11.25
CA VAL A 49 -7.66 -6.87 12.08
C VAL A 49 -7.33 -7.02 13.57
N CYS A 50 -7.03 -8.22 14.05
CA CYS A 50 -6.85 -8.44 15.49
C CYS A 50 -5.55 -7.84 16.05
N ASP A 51 -4.54 -7.64 15.20
CA ASP A 51 -3.20 -7.19 15.57
C ASP A 51 -2.65 -6.10 14.63
N ASP A 52 -3.50 -5.55 13.76
CA ASP A 52 -3.16 -4.57 12.73
C ASP A 52 -1.95 -4.97 11.86
N SER A 53 -1.73 -6.28 11.69
CA SER A 53 -0.56 -6.81 10.99
C SER A 53 -0.77 -6.88 9.47
N LEU A 54 0.24 -6.45 8.72
CA LEU A 54 0.28 -6.57 7.27
C LEU A 54 0.75 -7.98 6.88
N VAL A 55 -0.18 -8.79 6.37
CA VAL A 55 0.09 -10.20 6.02
C VAL A 55 0.51 -10.36 4.55
N TYR A 56 0.14 -9.40 3.72
CA TYR A 56 0.55 -9.33 2.32
C TYR A 56 0.64 -7.89 1.84
N HIS A 57 1.65 -7.59 1.01
CA HIS A 57 1.80 -6.29 0.37
C HIS A 57 2.48 -6.41 -1.01
N SER A 58 1.90 -5.75 -2.01
CA SER A 58 2.49 -5.63 -3.35
C SER A 58 2.15 -4.27 -3.96
N ASN A 59 3.17 -3.46 -4.25
CA ASN A 59 3.05 -2.11 -4.79
C ASN A 59 3.15 -2.08 -6.33
N ARG A 60 3.78 -3.09 -6.96
CA ARG A 60 3.95 -3.18 -8.43
C ARG A 60 4.10 -4.62 -8.89
N ASN A 61 3.80 -4.86 -10.17
CA ASN A 61 3.99 -6.15 -10.85
C ASN A 61 3.39 -7.32 -10.07
N HIS A 62 2.07 -7.26 -9.87
CA HIS A 62 1.33 -8.30 -9.17
C HIS A 62 1.41 -9.62 -9.91
N SER A 63 1.82 -10.68 -9.19
CA SER A 63 1.72 -12.05 -9.65
C SER A 63 0.80 -12.82 -8.72
N LEU A 64 0.04 -13.76 -9.28
CA LEU A 64 -0.75 -14.70 -8.48
C LEU A 64 0.16 -15.55 -7.58
N ASP A 65 1.38 -15.86 -8.03
CA ASP A 65 2.33 -16.68 -7.25
C ASP A 65 2.71 -15.98 -5.94
N THR A 66 3.01 -14.68 -5.98
CA THR A 66 3.39 -13.94 -4.77
C THR A 66 2.20 -13.70 -3.84
N LEU A 67 0.99 -13.61 -4.39
CA LEU A 67 -0.24 -13.49 -3.62
C LEU A 67 -0.64 -14.80 -2.95
N LEU A 68 -0.34 -15.95 -3.54
CA LEU A 68 -0.67 -17.27 -2.99
C LEU A 68 0.44 -17.85 -2.11
N GLN A 69 1.67 -17.37 -2.25
CA GLN A 69 2.76 -17.72 -1.36
C GLN A 69 2.52 -17.13 0.04
N LYS A 70 2.38 -18.02 1.03
CA LYS A 70 2.38 -17.72 2.46
C LYS A 70 3.81 -17.56 2.99
N GLU A 71 4.66 -16.89 2.24
CA GLU A 71 6.01 -16.56 2.71
C GLU A 71 5.85 -15.58 3.90
N PRO A 72 6.50 -15.85 5.05
CA PRO A 72 6.45 -14.97 6.20
C PRO A 72 7.08 -13.63 5.84
N GLN A 73 6.24 -12.66 5.51
CA GLN A 73 6.65 -11.28 5.31
C GLN A 73 7.04 -10.69 6.68
N PRO A 74 8.11 -9.88 6.76
CA PRO A 74 8.43 -9.17 7.98
C PRO A 74 7.23 -8.30 8.38
N SER A 75 6.79 -8.42 9.63
CA SER A 75 5.66 -7.68 10.19
C SER A 75 5.95 -6.18 10.17
N LEU A 76 5.53 -5.50 9.10
CA LEU A 76 5.54 -4.05 9.02
C LEU A 76 4.25 -3.52 9.63
N ASN A 77 4.39 -2.65 10.64
CA ASN A 77 3.26 -1.97 11.26
C ASN A 77 2.57 -1.07 10.22
N TRP A 78 1.25 -1.21 10.06
CA TRP A 78 0.45 -0.47 9.09
C TRP A 78 0.58 1.06 9.23
N THR A 79 0.78 1.55 10.46
CA THR A 79 0.98 2.99 10.70
C THR A 79 2.31 3.49 10.13
N GLU A 80 3.41 2.74 10.28
CA GLU A 80 4.71 3.11 9.67
C GLU A 80 4.63 3.14 8.14
N PHE A 81 3.84 2.24 7.55
CA PHE A 81 3.66 2.15 6.10
C PHE A 81 2.96 3.38 5.49
N TRP A 82 1.83 3.81 6.06
CA TRP A 82 1.10 4.99 5.56
C TRP A 82 1.88 6.29 5.78
N PHE A 83 2.52 6.45 6.95
CA PHE A 83 3.20 7.71 7.29
C PHE A 83 4.63 7.82 6.72
N GLY A 84 5.32 6.71 6.44
CA GLY A 84 6.66 6.74 5.83
C GLY A 84 6.64 7.34 4.41
N SER A 85 5.57 7.10 3.66
CA SER A 85 5.38 7.67 2.31
C SER A 85 5.16 9.20 2.33
N VAL A 86 4.62 9.74 3.43
CA VAL A 86 4.36 11.18 3.61
C VAL A 86 5.67 11.95 3.91
N GLN A 87 6.63 11.32 4.58
CA GLN A 87 7.94 11.93 4.87
C GLN A 87 8.72 12.25 3.58
N GLY A 88 8.67 11.37 2.57
CA GLY A 88 9.31 11.59 1.27
C GLY A 88 8.66 12.70 0.43
N LEU A 89 7.37 12.97 0.65
CA LEU A 89 6.61 13.99 -0.09
C LEU A 89 6.77 15.37 0.57
N LEU A 90 6.82 15.43 1.91
CA LEU A 90 7.11 16.66 2.66
C LEU A 90 8.55 17.16 2.46
N THR A 91 9.54 16.26 2.39
CA THR A 91 10.94 16.64 2.15
C THR A 91 11.19 17.20 0.76
N LYS A 92 10.41 16.81 -0.25
CA LYS A 92 10.47 17.42 -1.59
C LYS A 92 9.79 18.79 -1.67
N LEU A 93 8.76 19.03 -0.86
CA LEU A 93 8.11 20.34 -0.77
C LEU A 93 8.98 21.37 -0.03
N SER A 94 9.70 20.97 1.03
CA SER A 94 10.60 21.88 1.75
C SER A 94 11.81 22.31 0.90
N HIS A 95 12.36 21.42 0.09
CA HIS A 95 13.49 21.76 -0.80
C HIS A 95 13.12 22.75 -1.90
N LYS A 96 11.86 22.78 -2.34
CA LYS A 96 11.40 23.68 -3.41
C LYS A 96 11.03 25.09 -2.91
N LEU A 97 10.77 25.24 -1.61
CA LEU A 97 10.56 26.54 -0.97
C LEU A 97 11.88 27.21 -0.52
N GLY A 98 12.93 26.42 -0.25
CA GLY A 98 14.26 26.96 0.09
C GLY A 98 15.01 27.61 -1.07
N SER A 99 14.68 27.29 -2.34
CA SER A 99 15.40 27.81 -3.51
C SER A 99 14.84 29.11 -4.10
N LEU A 100 13.81 29.71 -3.49
CA LEU A 100 13.22 30.99 -3.93
C LEU A 100 13.62 32.18 -3.04
N GLY A 101 14.48 31.97 -2.04
CA GLY A 101 14.78 32.96 -0.99
C GLY A 101 16.15 33.65 -1.03
N VAL A 102 16.96 33.54 -2.09
CA VAL A 102 18.27 34.22 -2.16
C VAL A 102 18.50 34.86 -3.53
N VAL A 103 17.76 35.93 -3.82
CA VAL A 103 18.23 37.05 -4.68
C VAL A 103 17.78 38.36 -4.03
N ALA A 104 18.55 38.77 -3.03
CA ALA A 104 18.70 40.17 -2.59
C ALA A 104 20.19 40.26 -2.26
N GLY A 105 21.04 40.78 -3.14
CA GLY A 105 21.13 42.20 -3.42
C GLY A 105 22.48 42.66 -2.84
N SER A 106 23.53 42.62 -3.66
CA SER A 106 24.81 43.23 -3.33
C SER A 106 25.15 44.24 -4.42
N ARG A 107 24.93 45.51 -4.12
CA ARG A 107 25.57 46.64 -4.78
C ARG A 107 25.98 47.64 -3.71
#